data_AF-A0A2Z5WY54-F1
#
_entry.id   AF-A0A2Z5WY54-F1
#
_cell.length_a   1.000
_cell.length_b   1.000
_cell.length_c   1.000
_cell.angle_alpha   90.00
_cell.angle_beta   90.00
_cell.angle_gamma   90.00
#
_symmetry.space_group_name_H-M   'P 1'
#
loop_
_entity.id
_entity.type
_entity.pdbx_description
1 polymer ?
#
loop_
_entity_poly.entity_id
_entity_poly.type
_entity_poly.pdbx_seq_one_letter_code
_entity_poly.pdbx_strand_id
1 'polypeptide(L)'
;MTSNPAIAAERRPVIPANGQPILSGNMHGSDWISASHDSKQAYCEEAFAAFRGSAAQSYIISHNIQSLSPEGLCDRMDQYYSLEEYLDDRLGSAAAIAPILFADTPLGTKY
;
A
#
# COMPACT_ATOMS: atom_id res chain seq x y z
N MET A 1 -19.26 30.00 -12.33
CA MET A 1 -18.94 28.56 -12.19
C MET A 1 -17.55 28.48 -11.58
N THR A 2 -17.45 28.34 -10.27
CA THR A 2 -16.17 28.21 -9.57
C THR A 2 -15.87 26.74 -9.35
N SER A 3 -14.87 26.24 -10.07
CA SER A 3 -14.35 24.89 -9.95
C SER A 3 -13.72 24.73 -8.57
N ASN A 4 -14.30 23.85 -7.75
CA ASN A 4 -13.72 23.42 -6.48
C ASN A 4 -12.69 22.33 -6.83
N PRO A 5 -11.36 22.58 -6.75
CA PRO A 5 -10.43 21.47 -6.87
C PRO A 5 -10.66 20.60 -5.63
N ALA A 6 -10.93 19.32 -5.90
CA ALA A 6 -11.05 18.28 -4.90
C ALA A 6 -9.93 18.42 -3.86
N ILE A 7 -10.30 18.16 -2.61
CA ILE A 7 -9.40 17.97 -1.48
C ILE A 7 -8.51 16.77 -1.84
N ALA A 8 -7.50 17.02 -2.66
CA ALA A 8 -6.39 16.10 -2.86
C ALA A 8 -5.74 16.01 -1.49
N ALA A 9 -5.77 14.81 -0.93
CA ALA A 9 -5.18 14.46 0.33
C ALA A 9 -3.74 15.00 0.46
N GLU A 10 -3.58 16.23 0.96
CA GLU A 10 -2.35 16.73 1.56
C GLU A 10 -2.18 16.03 2.91
N ARG A 11 -2.08 14.70 2.89
CA ARG A 11 -1.54 13.97 4.04
C ARG A 11 -0.03 14.23 4.02
N ARG A 12 0.44 14.82 5.12
CA ARG A 12 1.86 15.15 5.31
C ARG A 12 2.71 13.90 5.02
N PRO A 13 3.82 14.03 4.27
CA PRO A 13 4.73 12.91 4.09
C PRO A 13 5.14 12.38 5.47
N VAL A 14 4.89 11.10 5.73
CA VAL A 14 5.43 10.44 6.91
C VAL A 14 6.93 10.28 6.65
N ILE A 15 7.72 11.15 7.29
CA ILE A 15 9.17 11.12 7.21
C ILE A 15 9.63 10.06 8.23
N PRO A 16 10.17 8.90 7.81
CA PRO A 16 10.80 7.99 8.75
C PRO A 16 11.94 8.73 9.46
N ALA A 17 12.03 8.61 10.79
CA ALA A 17 12.85 9.44 11.67
C ALA A 17 14.38 9.44 11.38
N ASN A 18 14.84 8.62 10.44
CA ASN A 18 16.25 8.26 10.26
C ASN A 18 16.84 8.69 8.89
N GLY A 19 16.19 9.59 8.15
CA GLY A 19 16.67 10.03 6.83
C GLY A 19 16.53 8.99 5.72
N GLN A 20 15.71 7.96 5.97
CA GLN A 20 15.37 6.92 5.01
C GLN A 20 14.46 7.47 3.89
N PRO A 21 14.51 6.90 2.66
CA PRO A 21 13.67 7.35 1.58
C PRO A 21 12.18 7.24 1.95
N ILE A 22 11.44 8.33 1.72
CA ILE A 22 9.99 8.37 1.89
C ILE A 22 9.39 7.66 0.69
N LEU A 23 8.77 6.51 0.93
CA LEU A 23 8.00 5.82 -0.10
C LEU A 23 6.73 6.62 -0.44
N SER A 24 6.37 6.66 -1.72
CA SER A 24 5.17 7.33 -2.21
C SER A 24 4.47 6.51 -3.26
N GLY A 25 3.17 6.76 -3.48
CA GLY A 25 2.36 5.98 -4.42
C GLY A 25 2.83 5.99 -5.87
N ASN A 26 3.73 6.90 -6.26
CA ASN A 26 4.29 6.99 -7.62
C ASN A 26 5.62 6.23 -7.80
N MET A 27 6.18 5.69 -6.72
CA MET A 27 7.38 4.85 -6.75
C MET A 27 7.02 3.44 -7.22
N HIS A 28 8.01 2.64 -7.60
CA HIS A 28 7.80 1.31 -8.19
C HIS A 28 8.29 0.19 -7.27
N GLY A 29 8.06 -1.07 -7.66
CA GLY A 29 8.45 -2.25 -6.88
C GLY A 29 9.95 -2.33 -6.58
N SER A 30 10.81 -1.82 -7.47
CA SER A 30 12.25 -1.74 -7.21
C SER A 30 12.60 -0.82 -6.02
N ASP A 31 11.86 0.28 -5.87
CA ASP A 31 11.98 1.17 -4.71
C ASP A 31 11.47 0.48 -3.43
N TRP A 32 10.39 -0.31 -3.54
CA TRP A 32 9.87 -1.11 -2.43
C TRP A 32 10.90 -2.12 -1.94
N ILE A 33 11.52 -2.88 -2.85
CA ILE A 33 12.48 -3.92 -2.51
C ILE A 33 13.72 -3.33 -1.82
N SER A 34 14.17 -2.15 -2.26
CA SER A 34 15.34 -1.48 -1.69
C SER A 34 15.07 -0.70 -0.41
N ALA A 35 13.80 -0.44 -0.08
CA ALA A 35 13.42 0.32 1.11
C ALA A 35 13.62 -0.48 2.41
N SER A 36 13.94 0.24 3.49
CA SER A 36 13.97 -0.35 4.82
C SER A 36 12.58 -0.76 5.30
N HIS A 37 12.56 -1.65 6.29
CA HIS A 37 11.35 -2.03 7.00
C HIS A 37 10.59 -0.82 7.55
N ASP A 38 11.27 0.15 8.15
CA ASP A 38 10.65 1.36 8.72
C ASP A 38 9.97 2.21 7.64
N SER A 39 10.60 2.38 6.47
CA SER A 39 10.01 3.10 5.33
C SER A 39 8.78 2.37 4.79
N LYS A 40 8.83 1.04 4.71
CA LYS A 40 7.68 0.22 4.27
C LYS A 40 6.51 0.35 5.23
N GLN A 41 6.76 0.21 6.53
CA GLN A 41 5.74 0.34 7.57
C GLN A 41 5.06 1.71 7.52
N ALA A 42 5.85 2.79 7.47
CA ALA A 42 5.32 4.15 7.36
C ALA A 42 4.41 4.34 6.12
N TYR A 43 4.80 3.77 4.98
CA TYR A 43 3.97 3.79 3.78
C TYR A 43 2.68 3.00 3.96
N CYS A 44 2.75 1.79 4.52
CA CYS A 44 1.58 0.95 4.73
C CYS A 44 0.57 1.56 5.69
N GLU A 45 1.01 2.26 6.74
CA GLU A 45 0.11 2.98 7.66
C GLU A 45 -0.73 4.02 6.91
N GLU A 46 -0.09 4.84 6.07
CA GLU A 46 -0.78 5.84 5.27
C GLU A 46 -1.66 5.23 4.18
N ALA A 47 -1.11 4.27 3.44
CA ALA A 47 -1.81 3.58 2.37
C ALA A 47 -3.02 2.80 2.89
N PHE A 48 -2.90 2.17 4.07
CA PHE A 48 -4.00 1.46 4.73
C PHE A 48 -5.11 2.43 5.14
N ALA A 49 -4.77 3.59 5.70
CA ALA A 49 -5.74 4.61 6.04
C ALA A 49 -6.46 5.17 4.79
N ALA A 50 -5.78 5.22 3.63
CA ALA A 50 -6.40 5.57 2.37
C ALA A 50 -7.30 4.44 1.83
N PHE A 51 -6.81 3.20 1.88
CA PHE A 51 -7.54 1.99 1.48
C PHE A 51 -8.85 1.83 2.23
N ARG A 52 -8.84 1.98 3.57
CA ARG A 52 -10.03 1.92 4.44
C ARG A 52 -11.03 3.04 4.17
N GLY A 53 -10.56 4.19 3.68
CA GLY A 53 -11.42 5.31 3.29
C GLY A 53 -11.95 5.23 1.86
N SER A 54 -11.50 4.25 1.07
CA SER A 54 -11.88 4.14 -0.34
C SER A 54 -13.28 3.55 -0.52
N ALA A 55 -14.02 4.04 -1.52
CA ALA A 55 -15.35 3.50 -1.85
C ALA A 55 -15.31 2.03 -2.29
N ALA A 56 -14.15 1.52 -2.72
CA ALA A 56 -13.95 0.12 -3.09
C ALA A 56 -14.17 -0.83 -1.89
N GLN A 57 -13.92 -0.39 -0.65
CA GLN A 57 -14.17 -1.18 0.56
C GLN A 57 -15.64 -1.52 0.78
N SER A 58 -16.55 -0.63 0.39
CA SER A 58 -17.99 -0.78 0.65
C SER A 58 -18.60 -2.04 0.04
N TYR A 59 -17.94 -2.63 -0.96
CA TYR A 59 -18.40 -3.83 -1.67
C TYR A 59 -17.58 -5.08 -1.37
N ILE A 60 -16.50 -4.97 -0.59
CA ILE A 60 -15.62 -6.10 -0.26
C ILE A 60 -16.12 -6.80 1.00
N ILE A 61 -16.63 -8.02 0.83
CA ILE A 61 -17.19 -8.85 1.93
C ILE A 61 -16.16 -9.85 2.47
N SER A 62 -14.95 -9.93 1.87
CA SER A 62 -13.92 -10.87 2.32
C SER A 62 -13.47 -10.53 3.74
N HIS A 63 -13.59 -11.51 4.65
CA HIS A 63 -13.16 -11.37 6.04
C HIS A 63 -11.68 -11.01 6.15
N ASN A 64 -10.83 -11.63 5.31
CA ASN A 64 -9.38 -11.40 5.32
C ASN A 64 -8.98 -9.99 4.86
N ILE A 65 -9.84 -9.31 4.11
CA ILE A 65 -9.63 -7.90 3.72
C ILE A 65 -10.21 -6.96 4.80
N GLN A 66 -11.33 -7.33 5.41
CA GLN A 66 -11.96 -6.54 6.46
C GLN A 66 -11.15 -6.52 7.76
N SER A 67 -10.45 -7.62 8.08
CA SER A 67 -9.57 -7.76 9.23
C SER A 67 -8.12 -7.33 8.97
N LEU A 68 -7.82 -6.85 7.76
CA LEU A 68 -6.47 -6.41 7.37
C LEU A 68 -5.97 -5.29 8.29
N SER A 69 -4.69 -5.35 8.67
CA SER A 69 -3.97 -4.29 9.39
C SER A 69 -2.96 -3.60 8.47
N PRO A 70 -2.33 -2.48 8.89
CA PRO A 70 -1.21 -1.89 8.16
C PRO A 70 -0.06 -2.87 7.90
N GLU A 71 0.31 -3.67 8.90
CA GLU A 71 1.36 -4.69 8.78
C GLU A 71 0.94 -5.76 7.77
N GLY A 72 -0.32 -6.19 7.84
CA GLY A 72 -0.89 -7.11 6.86
C GLY A 72 -0.86 -6.54 5.44
N LEU A 73 -1.09 -5.24 5.24
CA LEU A 73 -0.96 -4.60 3.94
C LEU A 73 0.50 -4.65 3.44
N CYS A 74 1.47 -4.44 4.32
CA CYS A 74 2.89 -4.58 4.01
C CYS A 74 3.26 -5.99 3.57
N ASP A 75 2.72 -7.03 4.22
CA ASP A 75 2.91 -8.42 3.78
C ASP A 75 2.30 -8.67 2.40
N ARG A 76 1.14 -8.09 2.11
CA ARG A 76 0.48 -8.20 0.79
C ARG A 76 1.28 -7.49 -0.29
N MET A 77 1.89 -6.35 0.03
CA MET A 77 2.81 -5.63 -0.85
C MET A 77 4.08 -6.45 -1.11
N ASP A 78 4.67 -7.06 -0.07
CA ASP A 78 5.83 -7.95 -0.21
C ASP A 78 5.50 -9.19 -1.06
N GLN A 79 4.28 -9.73 -0.96
CA GLN A 79 3.77 -10.80 -1.84
C GLN A 79 3.65 -10.34 -3.28
N TYR A 80 3.03 -9.17 -3.49
CA TYR A 80 2.86 -8.59 -4.81
C TYR A 80 4.21 -8.40 -5.51
N TYR A 81 5.18 -7.77 -4.84
CA TYR A 81 6.49 -7.49 -5.42
C TYR A 81 7.49 -8.65 -5.34
N SER A 82 7.11 -9.81 -4.79
CA SER A 82 7.90 -11.04 -4.94
C SER A 82 7.81 -11.60 -6.37
N LEU A 83 6.74 -11.27 -7.10
CA LEU A 83 6.55 -11.66 -8.48
C LEU A 83 7.24 -10.64 -9.42
N GLU A 84 8.18 -11.11 -10.23
CA GLU A 84 8.98 -10.25 -11.11
C GLU A 84 8.14 -9.41 -12.09
N GLU A 85 6.99 -9.93 -12.53
CA GLU A 85 6.08 -9.25 -13.46
C GLU A 85 5.48 -7.95 -12.90
N TYR A 86 5.50 -7.76 -11.58
CA TYR A 86 4.90 -6.62 -10.90
C TYR A 86 5.93 -5.57 -10.46
N LEU A 87 7.23 -5.76 -10.71
CA LEU A 87 8.27 -4.83 -10.22
C LEU A 87 8.14 -3.41 -10.79
N ASP A 88 7.58 -3.27 -11.99
CA ASP A 88 7.36 -1.99 -12.66
C ASP A 88 6.01 -1.36 -12.27
N ASP A 89 5.23 -1.99 -11.39
CA ASP A 89 3.97 -1.42 -10.91
C ASP A 89 4.18 -0.39 -9.81
N ARG A 90 3.36 0.66 -9.86
CA ARG A 90 3.36 1.72 -8.86
C ARG A 90 2.85 1.24 -7.51
N LEU A 91 3.48 1.69 -6.42
CA LEU A 91 3.09 1.33 -5.05
C LEU A 91 1.62 1.64 -4.77
N GLY A 92 1.11 2.78 -5.27
CA GLY A 92 -0.29 3.16 -5.06
C GLY A 92 -1.29 2.20 -5.71
N SER A 93 -0.93 1.65 -6.88
CA SER A 93 -1.74 0.64 -7.56
C SER A 93 -1.65 -0.70 -6.82
N ALA A 94 -0.45 -1.11 -6.43
CA ALA A 94 -0.22 -2.34 -5.68
C ALA A 94 -0.98 -2.32 -4.33
N ALA A 95 -0.93 -1.21 -3.58
CA ALA A 95 -1.64 -1.08 -2.30
C ALA A 95 -3.17 -1.19 -2.43
N ALA A 96 -3.73 -0.87 -3.61
CA ALA A 96 -5.16 -1.01 -3.88
C ALA A 96 -5.56 -2.45 -4.27
N ILE A 97 -4.66 -3.19 -4.92
CA ILE A 97 -4.95 -4.48 -5.57
C ILE A 97 -4.43 -5.67 -4.75
N ALA A 98 -3.24 -5.57 -4.16
CA ALA A 98 -2.59 -6.65 -3.42
C ALA A 98 -3.46 -7.24 -2.28
N PRO A 99 -4.22 -6.45 -1.50
CA PRO A 99 -5.15 -7.00 -0.51
C PRO A 99 -6.20 -7.93 -1.11
N ILE A 100 -6.62 -7.67 -2.35
CA ILE A 100 -7.65 -8.44 -3.05
C ILE A 100 -7.04 -9.70 -3.64
N LEU A 101 -5.92 -9.56 -4.36
CA LEU A 101 -5.25 -10.70 -5.02
C LEU A 101 -4.80 -11.77 -4.04
N PHE A 102 -4.26 -11.34 -2.90
CA PHE A 102 -3.69 -12.25 -1.91
C PHE A 102 -4.57 -12.43 -0.68
N ALA A 103 -5.85 -12.07 -0.74
CA ALA A 103 -6.78 -12.15 0.39
C ALA A 103 -6.77 -13.53 1.08
N ASP A 104 -6.67 -14.60 0.28
CA ASP A 104 -6.70 -15.99 0.76
C ASP A 104 -5.31 -16.63 0.89
N THR A 105 -4.24 -15.85 0.65
CA THR A 105 -2.87 -16.31 0.84
C THR A 105 -2.44 -16.11 2.29
N PRO A 106 -1.76 -17.06 2.95
CA PRO A 106 -1.19 -16.82 4.27
C PRO A 106 -0.24 -15.61 4.28
N LEU A 107 -0.27 -14.81 5.34
CA LEU A 107 0.68 -13.71 5.53
C LEU A 107 2.12 -14.24 5.58
N GLY A 108 3.07 -13.50 5.02
CA GLY A 108 4.49 -13.91 4.95
C GLY A 108 4.86 -14.89 3.84
N THR A 109 3.91 -15.36 3.03
CA THR A 109 4.22 -16.12 1.79
C THR A 109 5.01 -15.25 0.81
N LYS A 110 5.97 -15.82 0.07
CA LYS A 110 6.70 -15.15 -1.02
C LYS A 110 6.78 -16.11 -2.22
N TYR A 111 6.79 -15.57 -3.43
CA TYR A 111 6.84 -16.33 -4.69
C TYR A 111 8.17 -16.13 -5.41
#